data_AF-A0A5E7UZI6-F1
#
_entry.id   AF-A0A5E7UZI6-F1
#
_cell.length_a   1.000
_cell.length_b   1.000
_cell.length_c   1.000
_cell.angle_alpha   90.00
_cell.angle_beta   90.00
_cell.angle_gamma   90.00
#
_symmetry.space_group_name_H-M   'P 1'
#
loop_
_entity.id
_entity.type
_entity.pdbx_description
1 polymer ?
#
loop_
_entity_poly.entity_id
_entity_poly.type
_entity_poly.pdbx_seq_one_letter_code
_entity_poly.pdbx_strand_id
1 'polypeptide(L)'
;MKLKYCLIGVLSAALGGCDGPTLPPSEALNRDHPSKDICREYTDESQGRCTANLRPISSNYVVKKKQVYWMHKTESTSTPCLRFVGAIFHNLFSWSCLTSEPNQVDYIEKRHLRRVSAYSPAFQPLEGSGPLLAEWQQKQLADYAKDESAVYMGTSKIVGADPHDFSVIFPFGNDERWKDFSVARSGNTIFFGGRATDIDLNQCL
;
A
#
# COMPACT_ATOMS: atom_id res chain seq x y z
N MET A 1 16.86 -17.37 -50.17
CA MET A 1 15.87 -18.30 -49.57
C MET A 1 16.11 -18.31 -48.07
N LYS A 2 15.24 -17.69 -47.27
CA LYS A 2 15.37 -17.62 -45.80
C LYS A 2 14.24 -18.44 -45.16
N LEU A 3 14.65 -19.41 -44.36
CA LEU A 3 13.84 -20.46 -43.75
C LEU A 3 12.91 -19.85 -42.69
N LYS A 4 11.61 -20.15 -42.76
CA LYS A 4 10.60 -19.87 -41.75
C LYS A 4 10.75 -20.89 -40.60
N TYR A 5 10.81 -20.41 -39.37
CA TYR A 5 10.62 -21.26 -38.19
C TYR A 5 9.29 -20.89 -37.52
N CYS A 6 8.26 -21.71 -37.79
CA CYS A 6 7.15 -21.93 -36.87
C CYS A 6 7.59 -23.03 -35.90
N LEU A 7 7.53 -22.78 -34.61
CA LEU A 7 7.59 -23.84 -33.61
C LEU A 7 6.54 -23.54 -32.53
N ILE A 8 5.38 -24.14 -32.75
CA ILE A 8 4.35 -24.39 -31.75
C ILE A 8 4.91 -25.47 -30.83
N GLY A 9 5.00 -25.17 -29.53
CA GLY A 9 5.38 -26.10 -28.48
C GLY A 9 4.44 -25.96 -27.31
N VAL A 10 3.33 -26.70 -27.36
CA VAL A 10 2.44 -26.96 -26.23
C VAL A 10 3.17 -27.91 -25.28
N LEU A 11 3.37 -27.51 -24.02
CA LEU A 11 3.58 -28.45 -22.94
C LEU A 11 2.97 -27.89 -21.65
N SER A 12 1.85 -28.50 -21.29
CA SER A 12 1.17 -28.39 -20.01
C SER A 12 2.06 -28.91 -18.89
N ALA A 13 2.26 -28.08 -17.87
CA ALA A 13 2.59 -28.54 -16.53
C ALA A 13 1.74 -27.75 -15.54
N ALA A 14 0.73 -28.44 -15.01
CA ALA A 14 -0.03 -27.98 -13.86
C ALA A 14 0.91 -27.84 -12.66
N LEU A 15 1.10 -26.62 -12.19
CA LEU A 15 1.51 -26.35 -10.81
C LEU A 15 0.58 -25.26 -10.30
N GLY A 16 -0.09 -25.60 -9.20
CA GLY A 16 -1.27 -24.93 -8.70
C GLY A 16 -1.05 -23.45 -8.41
N GLY A 17 -2.12 -22.69 -8.67
CA GLY A 17 -2.26 -21.34 -8.16
C GLY A 17 -2.07 -21.34 -6.65
N CYS A 18 -1.08 -20.61 -6.18
CA CYS A 18 -1.10 -20.05 -4.85
C CYS A 18 -1.95 -18.77 -4.92
N ASP A 19 -3.26 -18.95 -5.07
CA ASP A 19 -4.20 -17.93 -4.61
C ASP A 19 -4.05 -17.90 -3.08
N GLY A 20 -3.22 -16.98 -2.59
CA GLY A 20 -3.22 -16.63 -1.19
C GLY A 20 -4.66 -16.24 -0.82
N PRO A 21 -5.17 -16.64 0.35
CA PRO A 21 -6.55 -16.33 0.71
C PRO A 21 -6.74 -14.81 0.71
N THR A 22 -7.52 -14.33 -0.25
CA THR A 22 -8.07 -12.98 -0.25
C THR A 22 -8.94 -12.85 0.99
N LEU A 23 -8.42 -12.15 2.01
CA LEU A 23 -9.20 -11.86 3.21
C LEU A 23 -10.38 -10.97 2.82
N PRO A 24 -11.60 -11.27 3.29
CA PRO A 24 -12.76 -10.43 3.04
C PRO A 24 -12.57 -9.06 3.71
N PRO A 25 -13.18 -7.99 3.16
CA PRO A 25 -13.13 -6.66 3.74
C PRO A 25 -13.76 -6.70 5.13
N SER A 26 -13.09 -6.05 6.09
CA SER A 26 -13.40 -5.92 7.52
C SER A 26 -14.87 -6.16 7.91
N GLU A 27 -15.27 -7.43 8.00
CA GLU A 27 -16.35 -7.83 8.89
C GLU A 27 -15.76 -7.73 10.30
N ALA A 28 -16.45 -7.01 11.20
CA ALA A 28 -16.09 -6.95 12.60
C ALA A 28 -15.97 -8.38 13.14
N LEU A 29 -14.72 -8.88 13.26
CA LEU A 29 -14.47 -10.28 13.56
C LEU A 29 -15.05 -10.60 14.94
N ASN A 30 -15.87 -11.65 14.97
CA ASN A 30 -16.54 -12.15 16.16
C ASN A 30 -15.53 -12.36 17.30
N ARG A 31 -15.63 -11.58 18.39
CA ARG A 31 -14.66 -11.52 19.51
C ARG A 31 -14.87 -12.64 20.55
N ASP A 32 -15.21 -13.85 20.12
CA ASP A 32 -15.49 -14.98 21.02
C ASP A 32 -14.22 -15.76 21.43
N HIS A 33 -13.03 -15.35 20.98
CA HIS A 33 -11.75 -15.94 21.36
C HIS A 33 -10.86 -14.90 22.04
N PRO A 34 -10.01 -15.29 23.02
CA PRO A 34 -9.07 -14.36 23.63
C PRO A 34 -8.14 -13.80 22.56
N SER A 35 -8.24 -12.49 22.34
CA SER A 35 -7.51 -11.79 21.29
C SER A 35 -6.56 -10.77 21.87
N LYS A 36 -5.32 -10.75 21.37
CA LYS A 36 -4.32 -9.76 21.79
C LYS A 36 -3.98 -8.83 20.63
N ASP A 37 -4.23 -7.54 20.82
CA ASP A 37 -3.85 -6.51 19.85
C ASP A 37 -2.38 -6.13 20.04
N ILE A 38 -1.58 -6.41 19.02
CA ILE A 38 -0.15 -6.10 18.99
C ILE A 38 0.08 -5.05 17.93
N CYS A 39 0.59 -3.89 18.33
CA CYS A 39 1.00 -2.87 17.40
C CYS A 39 2.54 -2.82 17.28
N ARG A 40 3.04 -2.75 16.05
CA ARG A 40 4.47 -2.54 15.72
C ARG A 40 4.59 -1.33 14.79
N GLU A 41 5.20 -0.26 15.29
CA GLU A 41 5.38 0.97 14.52
C GLU A 41 6.86 1.19 14.21
N TYR A 42 7.16 1.47 12.95
CA TYR A 42 8.49 1.83 12.46
C TYR A 42 8.41 3.26 11.95
N THR A 43 9.25 4.16 12.46
CA THR A 43 9.40 5.51 11.93
C THR A 43 10.78 5.62 11.31
N ASP A 44 10.85 5.88 10.01
CA ASP A 44 12.11 5.93 9.25
C ASP A 44 12.99 4.68 9.53
N GLU A 45 12.38 3.49 9.45
CA GLU A 45 12.97 2.16 9.73
C GLU A 45 13.36 1.87 11.19
N SER A 46 13.20 2.84 12.09
CA SER A 46 13.43 2.62 13.53
C SER A 46 12.16 2.15 14.21
N GLN A 47 12.20 0.95 14.81
CA GLN A 47 11.08 0.45 15.61
C GLN A 47 10.90 1.31 16.86
N GLY A 48 9.69 1.80 17.06
CA GLY A 48 9.31 2.61 18.21
C GLY A 48 8.10 2.06 18.95
N ARG A 49 7.71 2.78 20.00
CA ARG A 49 6.39 2.59 20.62
C ARG A 49 5.31 3.06 19.64
N CYS A 50 4.21 2.32 19.59
CA CYS A 50 3.08 2.72 18.77
C CYS A 50 2.49 4.05 19.23
N THR A 51 2.25 4.92 18.27
CA THR A 51 1.64 6.22 18.52
C THR A 51 0.13 6.01 18.66
N ALA A 52 -0.39 6.25 19.88
CA ALA A 52 -1.81 6.07 20.17
C ALA A 52 -2.71 7.01 19.36
N ASN A 53 -2.27 8.26 19.17
CA ASN A 53 -3.07 9.32 18.54
C ASN A 53 -2.43 9.80 17.23
N LEU A 54 -2.19 8.89 16.28
CA LEU A 54 -1.90 9.30 14.91
C LEU A 54 -3.12 10.01 14.34
N ARG A 55 -2.95 11.22 13.81
CA ARG A 55 -4.05 11.94 13.18
C ARG A 55 -4.05 11.60 11.68
N PRO A 56 -5.01 10.82 11.17
CA PRO A 56 -5.11 10.56 9.74
C PRO A 56 -5.45 11.87 8.99
N ILE A 57 -4.84 12.03 7.82
CA ILE A 57 -5.19 13.06 6.83
C ILE A 57 -5.92 12.39 5.66
N SER A 58 -5.44 11.22 5.25
CA SER A 58 -6.04 10.34 4.24
C SER A 58 -5.66 8.88 4.53
N SER A 59 -5.98 7.95 3.63
CA SER A 59 -5.68 6.52 3.80
C SER A 59 -4.19 6.25 4.03
N ASN A 60 -3.31 6.95 3.29
CA ASN A 60 -1.87 6.72 3.35
C ASN A 60 -1.09 7.87 4.02
N TYR A 61 -1.72 8.98 4.42
CA TYR A 61 -1.02 10.10 5.06
C TYR A 61 -1.51 10.37 6.49
N VAL A 62 -0.57 10.51 7.42
CA VAL A 62 -0.84 10.78 8.85
C VAL A 62 0.03 11.92 9.38
N VAL A 63 -0.45 12.61 10.41
CA VAL A 63 0.33 13.62 11.15
C VAL A 63 0.78 13.05 12.49
N LYS A 64 2.08 13.19 12.76
CA LYS A 64 2.72 12.85 14.04
C LYS A 64 3.72 13.94 14.39
N LYS A 65 3.58 14.57 15.57
CA LYS A 65 4.48 15.63 16.08
C LYS A 65 4.75 16.75 15.06
N LYS A 66 3.69 17.31 14.45
CA LYS A 66 3.75 18.38 13.42
C LYS A 66 4.53 18.01 12.14
N GLN A 67 4.72 16.73 11.87
CA GLN A 67 5.29 16.21 10.64
C GLN A 67 4.26 15.34 9.94
N VAL A 68 4.28 15.35 8.61
CA VAL A 68 3.49 14.46 7.76
C VAL A 68 4.32 13.23 7.44
N TYR A 69 3.69 12.07 7.57
CA TYR A 69 4.26 10.78 7.20
C TYR A 69 3.36 10.11 6.19
N TRP A 70 3.97 9.50 5.18
CA TRP A 70 3.31 8.45 4.40
C TRP A 70 3.38 7.15 5.19
N MET A 71 2.25 6.50 5.37
CA MET A 71 2.06 5.34 6.23
C MET A 71 1.63 4.14 5.40
N HIS A 72 2.47 3.12 5.36
CA HIS A 72 2.07 1.80 4.92
C HIS A 72 1.61 0.99 6.14
N LYS A 73 0.35 0.56 6.15
CA LYS A 73 -0.26 -0.25 7.21
C LYS A 73 -0.52 -1.66 6.72
N THR A 74 -0.07 -2.66 7.48
CA THR A 74 -0.44 -4.07 7.28
C THR A 74 -1.08 -4.64 8.53
N GLU A 75 -2.13 -5.42 8.33
CA GLU A 75 -2.81 -6.16 9.39
C GLU A 75 -2.64 -7.64 9.12
N SER A 76 -2.36 -8.41 10.17
CA SER A 76 -2.15 -9.85 10.06
C SER A 76 -2.59 -10.52 11.36
N THR A 77 -2.98 -11.78 11.27
CA THR A 77 -3.26 -12.61 12.44
C THR A 77 -2.11 -13.58 12.67
N SER A 78 -1.84 -13.88 13.94
CA SER A 78 -0.85 -14.88 14.33
C SER A 78 -1.41 -15.74 15.44
N THR A 79 -1.20 -17.05 15.34
CA THR A 79 -1.51 -18.00 16.41
C THR A 79 -0.22 -18.37 17.13
N PRO A 80 -0.02 -17.95 18.40
CA PRO A 80 1.23 -18.17 19.12
C PRO A 80 1.57 -19.66 19.29
N CYS A 81 0.54 -20.48 19.46
CA CYS A 81 0.63 -21.94 19.56
C CYS A 81 0.06 -22.61 18.31
N LEU A 82 0.85 -23.50 17.71
CA LEU A 82 0.48 -24.28 16.54
C LEU A 82 -0.35 -25.51 16.94
N ARG A 83 -1.38 -25.87 16.17
CA ARG A 83 -2.34 -26.93 16.54
C ARG A 83 -2.14 -28.28 15.83
N PHE A 84 -1.07 -28.46 15.06
CA PHE A 84 -0.81 -29.72 14.35
C PHE A 84 0.08 -30.67 15.17
N VAL A 85 -0.09 -31.99 14.95
CA VAL A 85 0.55 -33.07 15.74
C VAL A 85 2.09 -32.98 15.75
N GLY A 86 2.70 -32.44 14.69
CA GLY A 86 4.15 -32.22 14.59
C GLY A 86 4.68 -30.95 15.27
N ALA A 87 3.82 -30.09 15.81
CA ALA A 87 4.23 -28.77 16.32
C ALA A 87 4.70 -28.78 17.78
N ILE A 88 4.76 -29.96 18.42
CA ILE A 88 5.07 -30.11 19.84
C ILE A 88 6.40 -29.43 20.20
N PHE A 89 7.46 -29.67 19.42
CA PHE A 89 8.77 -29.04 19.66
C PHE A 89 8.73 -27.52 19.44
N HIS A 90 8.04 -27.05 18.40
CA HIS A 90 7.87 -25.61 18.16
C HIS A 90 7.13 -24.93 19.31
N ASN A 91 6.07 -25.55 19.83
CA ASN A 91 5.29 -24.99 20.94
C ASN A 91 6.06 -25.00 22.26
N LEU A 92 6.82 -26.07 22.54
CA LEU A 92 7.62 -26.20 23.77
C LEU A 92 8.75 -25.18 23.88
N PHE A 93 9.38 -24.81 22.76
CA PHE A 93 10.47 -23.82 22.73
C PHE A 93 10.01 -22.42 22.29
N SER A 94 8.72 -22.22 22.02
CA SER A 94 8.14 -20.92 21.66
C SER A 94 7.75 -20.15 22.91
N TRP A 95 8.54 -19.14 23.27
CA TRP A 95 8.21 -18.22 24.37
C TRP A 95 6.82 -17.57 24.18
N SER A 96 6.47 -17.22 22.94
CA SER A 96 5.16 -16.69 22.60
C SER A 96 4.03 -17.68 22.86
N CYS A 97 4.24 -18.99 22.66
CA CYS A 97 3.24 -20.01 22.96
C CYS A 97 3.12 -20.22 24.48
N LEU A 98 4.27 -20.36 25.18
CA LEU A 98 4.33 -20.59 26.63
C LEU A 98 3.62 -19.49 27.45
N THR A 99 3.55 -18.27 26.92
CA THR A 99 2.95 -17.10 27.60
C THR A 99 1.56 -16.73 27.07
N SER A 100 1.02 -17.46 26.10
CA SER A 100 -0.29 -17.20 25.50
C SER A 100 -1.42 -17.97 26.16
N GLU A 101 -2.64 -17.42 26.11
CA GLU A 101 -3.84 -18.13 26.53
C GLU A 101 -4.21 -19.26 25.54
N PRO A 102 -4.90 -20.32 26.01
CA PRO A 102 -5.40 -21.37 25.13
C PRO A 102 -6.24 -20.77 23.99
N ASN A 103 -5.94 -21.17 22.76
CA ASN A 103 -6.64 -20.72 21.55
C ASN A 103 -6.52 -19.22 21.23
N GLN A 104 -5.55 -18.52 21.83
CA GLN A 104 -5.32 -17.10 21.56
C GLN A 104 -4.99 -16.83 20.09
N VAL A 105 -5.56 -15.74 19.56
CA VAL A 105 -5.22 -15.17 18.25
C VAL A 105 -4.71 -13.76 18.45
N ASP A 106 -3.49 -13.51 18.00
CA ASP A 106 -2.88 -12.18 18.04
C ASP A 106 -3.25 -11.42 16.77
N TYR A 107 -3.82 -10.22 16.92
CA TYR A 107 -4.00 -9.28 15.81
C TYR A 107 -2.81 -8.34 15.78
N ILE A 108 -2.00 -8.46 14.73
CA ILE A 108 -0.77 -7.70 14.57
C ILE A 108 -1.00 -6.61 13.55
N GLU A 109 -1.00 -5.37 14.02
CA GLU A 109 -0.97 -4.18 13.20
C GLU A 109 0.48 -3.69 13.07
N LYS A 110 0.97 -3.59 11.83
CA LYS A 110 2.28 -3.00 11.53
C LYS A 110 2.10 -1.70 10.77
N ARG A 111 2.77 -0.65 11.23
CA ARG A 111 2.76 0.68 10.61
C ARG A 111 4.18 1.09 10.25
N HIS A 112 4.43 1.37 8.97
CA HIS A 112 5.69 1.95 8.51
C HIS A 112 5.46 3.40 8.13
N LEU A 113 6.00 4.32 8.93
CA LEU A 113 5.89 5.76 8.76
C LEU A 113 7.19 6.28 8.14
N ARG A 114 7.07 6.89 6.97
CA ARG A 114 8.18 7.56 6.29
C ARG A 114 7.88 9.04 6.21
N ARG A 115 8.79 9.86 6.75
CA ARG A 115 8.59 11.30 6.81
C ARG A 115 8.58 11.90 5.41
N VAL A 116 7.58 12.76 5.14
CA VAL A 116 7.38 13.41 3.84
C VAL A 116 7.68 14.91 3.93
N SER A 117 7.01 15.62 4.84
CA SER A 117 7.14 17.07 4.98
C SER A 117 6.76 17.54 6.38
N ALA A 118 7.05 18.81 6.68
CA ALA A 118 6.46 19.47 7.85
C ALA A 118 4.97 19.68 7.62
N TYR A 119 4.15 19.50 8.67
CA TYR A 119 2.71 19.73 8.55
C TYR A 119 2.41 21.21 8.33
N SER A 120 1.63 21.50 7.28
CA SER A 120 1.01 22.79 7.03
C SER A 120 -0.49 22.60 6.78
N PRO A 121 -1.35 23.61 7.04
CA PRO A 121 -2.75 23.57 6.65
C PRO A 121 -2.98 23.44 5.15
N ALA A 122 -1.98 23.78 4.32
CA ALA A 122 -2.04 23.65 2.87
C ALA A 122 -1.74 22.23 2.37
N PHE A 123 -1.34 21.31 3.24
CA PHE A 123 -1.10 19.92 2.86
C PHE A 123 -2.43 19.22 2.52
N GLN A 124 -2.57 18.84 1.26
CA GLN A 124 -3.79 18.28 0.67
C GLN A 124 -3.50 16.93 0.01
N PRO A 125 -4.02 15.82 0.54
CA PRO A 125 -4.09 14.55 -0.17
C PRO A 125 -4.98 14.65 -1.42
N LEU A 126 -4.65 13.90 -2.47
CA LEU A 126 -5.47 13.83 -3.69
C LEU A 126 -6.53 12.71 -3.65
N GLU A 127 -6.56 11.94 -2.57
CA GLU A 127 -7.61 10.98 -2.31
C GLU A 127 -8.97 11.70 -2.16
N GLY A 128 -10.01 11.19 -2.83
CA GLY A 128 -11.36 11.73 -2.73
C GLY A 128 -11.65 12.96 -3.60
N SER A 129 -10.68 13.48 -4.37
CA SER A 129 -10.93 14.51 -5.38
C SER A 129 -11.19 13.88 -6.74
N GLY A 130 -12.44 13.56 -7.09
CA GLY A 130 -12.78 13.07 -8.43
C GLY A 130 -14.14 12.40 -8.59
N PRO A 131 -14.50 12.01 -9.83
CA PRO A 131 -15.71 11.24 -10.14
C PRO A 131 -15.66 9.83 -9.52
N LEU A 132 -16.70 9.02 -9.73
CA LEU A 132 -16.74 7.60 -9.34
C LEU A 132 -15.61 6.82 -10.04
N LEU A 133 -14.46 6.75 -9.39
CA LEU A 133 -13.26 6.04 -9.85
C LEU A 133 -13.31 4.57 -9.44
N ALA A 134 -12.67 3.71 -10.24
CA ALA A 134 -12.47 2.30 -9.87
C ALA A 134 -11.60 2.19 -8.61
N GLU A 135 -11.73 1.09 -7.87
CA GLU A 135 -11.02 0.89 -6.60
C GLU A 135 -9.50 1.04 -6.74
N TRP A 136 -8.91 0.51 -7.82
CA TRP A 136 -7.47 0.63 -8.07
C TRP A 136 -7.02 2.07 -8.35
N GLN A 137 -7.89 2.87 -8.99
CA GLN A 137 -7.63 4.29 -9.27
C GLN A 137 -7.67 5.12 -7.97
N GLN A 138 -8.61 4.79 -7.07
CA GLN A 138 -8.67 5.39 -5.73
C GLN A 138 -7.43 5.04 -4.91
N LYS A 139 -7.00 3.77 -4.94
CA LYS A 139 -5.75 3.33 -4.29
C LYS A 139 -4.53 4.07 -4.82
N GLN A 140 -4.42 4.29 -6.13
CA GLN A 140 -3.35 5.12 -6.69
C GLN A 140 -3.43 6.57 -6.21
N LEU A 141 -4.62 7.19 -6.20
CA LEU A 141 -4.79 8.57 -5.72
C LEU A 141 -4.40 8.72 -4.24
N ALA A 142 -4.65 7.70 -3.42
CA ALA A 142 -4.29 7.71 -2.00
C ALA A 142 -2.78 7.89 -1.76
N ASP A 143 -1.93 7.55 -2.73
CA ASP A 143 -0.49 7.78 -2.67
C ASP A 143 -0.08 9.21 -2.99
N TYR A 144 -0.95 10.03 -3.58
CA TYR A 144 -0.61 11.40 -3.95
C TYR A 144 -1.06 12.42 -2.91
N ALA A 145 -0.22 13.41 -2.69
CA ALA A 145 -0.55 14.61 -1.93
C ALA A 145 0.22 15.81 -2.48
N LYS A 146 -0.21 17.01 -2.10
CA LYS A 146 0.48 18.26 -2.46
C LYS A 146 0.39 19.29 -1.35
N ASP A 147 1.31 20.24 -1.36
CA ASP A 147 1.22 21.49 -0.61
C ASP A 147 1.54 22.67 -1.55
N GLU A 148 1.69 23.89 -1.02
CA GLU A 148 2.00 25.09 -1.82
C GLU A 148 3.33 24.99 -2.60
N SER A 149 4.23 24.09 -2.22
CA SER A 149 5.62 24.03 -2.68
C SER A 149 6.00 22.76 -3.46
N ALA A 150 5.24 21.69 -3.27
CA ALA A 150 5.61 20.37 -3.76
C ALA A 150 4.42 19.44 -3.98
N VAL A 151 4.61 18.51 -4.90
CA VAL A 151 3.77 17.33 -5.08
C VAL A 151 4.54 16.11 -4.60
N TYR A 152 3.84 15.21 -3.94
CA TYR A 152 4.37 13.98 -3.35
C TYR A 152 3.66 12.76 -3.94
N MET A 153 4.42 11.69 -4.15
CA MET A 153 3.93 10.35 -4.47
C MET A 153 4.56 9.39 -3.45
N GLY A 154 3.73 8.85 -2.58
CA GLY A 154 4.15 8.06 -1.43
C GLY A 154 5.12 8.81 -0.54
N THR A 155 6.36 8.35 -0.53
CA THR A 155 7.45 8.91 0.31
C THR A 155 8.29 9.96 -0.41
N SER A 156 8.06 10.19 -1.71
CA SER A 156 8.96 10.94 -2.58
C SER A 156 8.32 12.21 -3.11
N LYS A 157 9.11 13.29 -3.21
CA LYS A 157 8.72 14.51 -3.93
C LYS A 157 8.87 14.30 -5.44
N ILE A 158 7.87 14.71 -6.22
CA ILE A 158 7.92 14.73 -7.68
C ILE A 158 8.65 16.00 -8.12
N VAL A 159 9.84 15.83 -8.69
CA VAL A 159 10.67 16.96 -9.14
C VAL A 159 10.10 17.54 -10.43
N GLY A 160 9.91 18.87 -10.48
CA GLY A 160 9.43 19.58 -11.67
C GLY A 160 7.91 19.65 -11.82
N ALA A 161 7.13 19.03 -10.92
CA ALA A 161 5.68 19.20 -10.87
C ALA A 161 5.31 20.51 -10.14
N ASP A 162 4.39 21.29 -10.72
CA ASP A 162 3.77 22.44 -10.08
C ASP A 162 2.51 22.01 -9.31
N PRO A 163 2.45 22.18 -7.98
CA PRO A 163 1.27 21.83 -7.19
C PRO A 163 -0.03 22.49 -7.63
N HIS A 164 0.04 23.67 -8.25
CA HIS A 164 -1.14 24.46 -8.61
C HIS A 164 -1.91 23.89 -9.79
N ASP A 165 -1.24 23.17 -10.70
CA ASP A 165 -1.85 22.58 -11.89
C ASP A 165 -1.71 21.04 -11.96
N PHE A 166 -1.12 20.42 -10.94
CA PHE A 166 -0.92 18.98 -10.90
C PHE A 166 -2.23 18.19 -10.82
N SER A 167 -2.32 17.15 -11.65
CA SER A 167 -3.42 16.18 -11.68
C SER A 167 -2.92 14.76 -11.92
N VAL A 168 -3.53 13.78 -11.25
CA VAL A 168 -3.37 12.36 -11.59
C VAL A 168 -4.39 12.03 -12.67
N ILE A 169 -3.97 11.32 -13.72
CA ILE A 169 -4.79 11.03 -14.89
C ILE A 169 -4.82 9.53 -15.17
N PHE A 170 -5.92 9.06 -15.76
CA PHE A 170 -6.11 7.66 -16.13
C PHE A 170 -6.34 7.54 -17.64
N PRO A 171 -5.29 7.71 -18.47
CA PRO A 171 -5.43 7.85 -19.91
C PRO A 171 -6.01 6.61 -20.60
N PHE A 172 -5.90 5.43 -19.98
CA PHE A 172 -6.37 4.16 -20.53
C PHE A 172 -7.67 3.65 -19.89
N GLY A 173 -8.41 4.54 -19.21
CA GLY A 173 -9.68 4.21 -18.56
C GLY A 173 -9.52 3.45 -17.25
N ASN A 174 -10.48 2.57 -16.96
CA ASN A 174 -10.62 1.87 -15.67
C ASN A 174 -10.21 0.38 -15.71
N ASP A 175 -9.64 -0.10 -16.81
CA ASP A 175 -9.18 -1.48 -16.94
C ASP A 175 -8.03 -1.76 -15.95
N GLU A 176 -8.20 -2.79 -15.11
CA GLU A 176 -7.29 -3.11 -14.02
C GLU A 176 -5.88 -3.49 -14.50
N ARG A 177 -5.70 -3.87 -15.77
CA ARG A 177 -4.36 -4.10 -16.36
C ARG A 177 -3.46 -2.86 -16.28
N TRP A 178 -4.04 -1.68 -16.10
CA TRP A 178 -3.30 -0.42 -15.97
C TRP A 178 -2.97 -0.03 -14.53
N LYS A 179 -3.34 -0.84 -13.52
CA LYS A 179 -3.19 -0.49 -12.09
C LYS A 179 -1.75 -0.26 -11.62
N ASP A 180 -0.77 -0.79 -12.35
CA ASP A 180 0.64 -0.63 -12.02
C ASP A 180 1.27 0.61 -12.70
N PHE A 181 0.52 1.26 -13.61
CA PHE A 181 0.95 2.47 -14.28
C PHE A 181 0.35 3.68 -13.59
N SER A 182 1.18 4.40 -12.84
CA SER A 182 0.79 5.68 -12.26
C SER A 182 1.16 6.81 -13.21
N VAL A 183 0.16 7.55 -13.67
CA VAL A 183 0.32 8.63 -14.64
C VAL A 183 -0.22 9.93 -14.06
N ALA A 184 0.57 10.98 -14.15
CA ALA A 184 0.17 12.31 -13.72
C ALA A 184 0.62 13.37 -14.73
N ARG A 185 0.05 14.57 -14.60
CA ARG A 185 0.30 15.71 -15.48
C ARG A 185 0.45 16.98 -14.65
N SER A 186 1.41 17.82 -15.04
CA SER A 186 1.54 19.21 -14.61
C SER A 186 1.96 20.03 -15.84
N GLY A 187 1.15 21.04 -16.19
CA GLY A 187 1.23 21.75 -17.46
C GLY A 187 1.19 20.81 -18.68
N ASN A 188 2.27 20.83 -19.47
CA ASN A 188 2.46 19.95 -20.62
C ASN A 188 3.35 18.73 -20.33
N THR A 189 3.83 18.58 -19.09
CA THR A 189 4.72 17.50 -18.69
C THR A 189 3.90 16.32 -18.18
N ILE A 190 4.19 15.13 -18.70
CA ILE A 190 3.65 13.87 -18.21
C ILE A 190 4.65 13.25 -17.24
N PHE A 191 4.13 12.67 -16.15
CA PHE A 191 4.90 11.97 -15.14
C PHE A 191 4.45 10.51 -15.09
N PHE A 192 5.39 9.57 -15.29
CA PHE A 192 5.16 8.14 -15.04
C PHE A 192 5.88 7.72 -13.77
N GLY A 193 5.13 7.21 -12.79
CA GLY A 193 5.68 6.83 -11.49
C GLY A 193 6.47 7.97 -10.82
N GLY A 194 5.99 9.21 -10.97
CA GLY A 194 6.63 10.40 -10.42
C GLY A 194 7.87 10.89 -11.18
N ARG A 195 8.17 10.37 -12.38
CA ARG A 195 9.28 10.83 -13.23
C ARG A 195 8.76 11.50 -14.49
N ALA A 196 9.26 12.70 -14.79
CA ALA A 196 8.95 13.41 -16.02
C ALA A 196 9.35 12.59 -17.26
N THR A 197 8.55 12.68 -18.32
CA THR A 197 8.79 12.01 -19.60
C THR A 197 8.35 12.87 -20.77
N ASP A 198 8.94 12.60 -21.94
CA ASP A 198 8.58 13.22 -23.23
C ASP A 198 7.50 12.43 -23.98
N ILE A 199 6.75 11.56 -23.30
CA ILE A 199 5.71 10.74 -23.94
C ILE A 199 4.49 11.64 -24.20
N ASP A 200 4.13 11.76 -25.48
CA ASP A 200 2.88 12.39 -25.90
C ASP A 200 1.74 11.38 -25.85
N LEU A 201 0.91 11.47 -24.81
CA LEU A 201 -0.26 10.61 -24.63
C LEU A 201 -1.33 10.82 -25.73
N ASN A 202 -1.27 11.90 -26.50
CA ASN A 202 -2.22 12.15 -27.59
C ASN A 202 -1.92 11.33 -28.85
N GLN A 203 -0.75 10.70 -28.95
CA GLN A 203 -0.37 9.86 -30.10
C GLN A 203 -0.75 8.39 -29.92
N CYS A 204 -1.27 8.01 -28.75
CA CYS A 204 -1.63 6.63 -28.41
C CYS A 204 -3.15 6.36 -28.41
N LEU A 205 -3.97 7.38 -28.68
CA LEU A 205 -5.44 7.32 -28.71
C LEU A 205 -5.97 7.26 -30.15
#